data_AF-A0A0C2GGW7-F1
#
_entry.id   AF-A0A0C2GGW7-F1
#
_cell.length_a   1.000
_cell.length_b   1.000
_cell.length_c   1.000
_cell.angle_alpha   90.00
_cell.angle_beta   90.00
_cell.angle_gamma   90.00
#
_symmetry.space_group_name_H-M   'P 1'
#
loop_
_entity.id
_entity.type
_entity.pdbx_description
1 polymer ?
#
loop_
_entity_poly.entity_id
_entity_poly.type
_entity_poly.pdbx_seq_one_letter_code
_entity_poly.pdbx_strand_id
1 'polypeptide(L)'
;MVRYIYTPKEGDEEIVGMRFRNILYRDRRLVLAMGLSGFFFAHLCHYPLPFYEGPLTRPPIVNGTVVADVGGCSYDYDWCDYTPRVPMPLYLFNFGILQGMAYPLISAPSNTLLSEILGPRKQMSGYKYIMVYHLIIIAFAALMAFILRKRLVPLELTPTIGKATKYKRGTFYRM
;
A
#
# COMPACT_ATOMS: atom_id res chain seq x y z
N MET A 1 29.82 3.65 53.62
CA MET A 1 29.26 2.88 52.49
C MET A 1 30.05 3.24 51.24
N VAL A 2 31.11 2.47 50.93
CA VAL A 2 32.01 2.74 49.81
C VAL A 2 31.37 2.17 48.53
N ARG A 3 30.98 3.02 47.58
CA ARG A 3 30.56 2.59 46.24
C ARG A 3 31.82 2.27 45.44
N TYR A 4 32.02 1.00 45.11
CA TYR A 4 32.96 0.60 44.07
C TYR A 4 32.36 1.04 42.73
N ILE A 5 32.94 2.08 42.13
CA ILE A 5 32.74 2.41 40.73
C ILE A 5 33.57 1.38 39.95
N TYR A 6 32.91 0.39 39.37
CA TYR A 6 33.56 -0.52 38.42
C TYR A 6 33.85 0.27 37.14
N THR A 7 35.09 0.73 36.97
CA THR A 7 35.56 1.34 35.73
C THR A 7 36.01 0.21 34.79
N PRO A 8 35.26 -0.11 33.72
CA PRO A 8 35.67 -1.12 32.76
C PRO A 8 36.97 -0.68 32.05
N LYS A 9 37.86 -1.63 31.75
CA LYS A 9 39.09 -1.37 31.00
C LYS A 9 38.75 -1.05 29.54
N GLU A 10 39.53 -0.19 28.89
CA GLU A 10 39.28 0.34 27.54
C GLU A 10 39.08 -0.73 26.45
N GLY A 11 39.67 -1.92 26.62
CA GLY A 11 39.43 -3.08 25.73
C GLY A 11 38.08 -3.80 25.96
N ASP A 12 37.52 -3.74 27.16
CA ASP A 12 36.20 -4.32 27.46
C ASP A 12 35.07 -3.42 26.93
N GLU A 13 35.23 -2.09 26.93
CA GLU A 13 34.25 -1.18 26.31
C GLU A 13 34.16 -1.38 24.80
N GLU A 14 35.28 -1.66 24.13
CA GLU A 14 35.30 -1.90 22.69
C GLU A 14 34.64 -3.23 22.31
N ILE A 15 34.88 -4.29 23.10
CA ILE A 15 34.29 -5.63 22.90
C ILE A 15 32.80 -5.64 23.26
N VAL A 16 32.42 -5.01 24.38
CA VAL A 16 31.02 -4.84 24.79
C VAL A 16 30.29 -3.96 23.77
N GLY A 17 30.90 -2.86 23.33
CA GLY A 17 30.39 -2.01 22.25
C GLY A 17 30.24 -2.74 20.91
N MET A 18 31.20 -3.57 20.52
CA MET A 18 31.10 -4.42 19.32
C MET A 18 29.99 -5.47 19.45
N ARG A 19 29.83 -6.10 20.62
CA ARG A 19 28.82 -7.13 20.86
C ARG A 19 27.41 -6.53 20.91
N PHE A 20 27.23 -5.38 21.56
CA PHE A 20 25.96 -4.64 21.55
C PHE A 20 25.62 -4.13 20.15
N ARG A 21 26.58 -3.58 19.40
CA ARG A 21 26.38 -3.21 17.99
C ARG A 21 25.93 -4.40 17.15
N ASN A 22 26.59 -5.56 17.28
CA ASN A 22 26.24 -6.77 16.53
C ASN A 22 24.91 -7.41 16.92
N ILE A 23 24.48 -7.31 18.18
CA ILE A 23 23.16 -7.78 18.64
C ILE A 23 22.07 -6.84 18.11
N LEU A 24 22.20 -5.54 18.38
CA LEU A 24 21.26 -4.51 17.93
C LEU A 24 21.13 -4.47 16.39
N TYR A 25 22.24 -4.67 15.67
CA TYR A 25 22.26 -4.71 14.21
C TYR A 25 21.59 -5.95 13.63
N ARG A 26 21.76 -7.12 14.27
CA ARG A 26 21.12 -8.37 13.88
C ARG A 26 19.61 -8.34 14.15
N ASP A 27 19.18 -7.73 15.25
CA ASP A 27 17.77 -7.55 15.56
C ASP A 27 17.07 -6.66 14.53
N ARG A 28 17.71 -5.58 14.06
CA ARG A 28 17.15 -4.69 13.03
C ARG A 28 17.01 -5.35 11.67
N ARG A 29 18.00 -6.16 11.25
CA ARG A 29 17.93 -6.93 10.00
C ARG A 29 16.82 -7.96 10.04
N LEU A 30 16.60 -8.61 11.19
CA LEU A 30 15.50 -9.55 11.39
C LEU A 30 14.15 -8.83 11.34
N VAL A 31 14.02 -7.66 11.99
CA VAL A 31 12.79 -6.83 11.93
C VAL A 31 12.49 -6.38 10.50
N LEU A 32 13.49 -5.92 9.75
CA LEU A 32 13.37 -5.57 8.33
C LEU A 32 12.94 -6.77 7.48
N ALA A 33 13.57 -7.94 7.68
CA ALA A 33 13.23 -9.17 6.97
C ALA A 33 11.80 -9.63 7.28
N MET A 34 11.37 -9.55 8.53
CA MET A 34 9.99 -9.82 8.95
C MET A 34 9.01 -8.86 8.26
N GLY A 35 9.29 -7.55 8.27
CA GLY A 35 8.46 -6.55 7.59
C GLY A 35 8.36 -6.81 6.09
N LEU A 36 9.49 -7.08 5.41
CA LEU A 36 9.53 -7.39 3.98
C LEU A 36 8.78 -8.68 3.64
N SER A 37 8.94 -9.73 4.45
CA SER A 37 8.19 -10.98 4.28
C SER A 37 6.68 -10.78 4.47
N GLY A 38 6.29 -9.97 5.46
CA GLY A 38 4.89 -9.61 5.70
C GLY A 38 4.29 -8.82 4.54
N PHE A 39 5.04 -7.87 3.98
CA PHE A 39 4.63 -7.15 2.77
C PHE A 39 4.46 -8.08 1.57
N PHE A 40 5.42 -8.97 1.34
CA PHE A 40 5.35 -9.92 0.24
C PHE A 40 4.14 -10.84 0.38
N PHE A 41 3.91 -11.40 1.57
CA PHE A 41 2.75 -12.22 1.86
C PHE A 41 1.43 -11.45 1.69
N ALA A 42 1.37 -10.21 2.15
CA ALA A 42 0.20 -9.36 1.97
C ALA A 42 -0.14 -9.14 0.48
N HIS A 43 0.87 -8.97 -0.37
CA HIS A 43 0.68 -8.83 -1.81
C HIS A 43 0.22 -10.13 -2.47
N LEU A 44 0.73 -11.28 -2.01
CA LEU A 44 0.26 -12.58 -2.47
C LEU A 44 -1.21 -12.80 -2.13
N CYS A 45 -1.61 -12.52 -0.89
CA CYS A 45 -3.01 -12.65 -0.45
C CYS A 45 -3.96 -11.74 -1.23
N HIS A 46 -3.48 -10.56 -1.66
CA HIS A 46 -4.27 -9.60 -2.42
C HIS A 46 -4.43 -9.97 -3.91
N TYR A 47 -3.58 -10.85 -4.43
CA TYR A 47 -3.67 -11.30 -5.82
C TYR A 47 -4.90 -12.21 -6.01
N PRO A 48 -5.70 -12.05 -7.09
CA PRO A 48 -6.87 -12.90 -7.35
C PRO A 48 -6.43 -14.32 -7.74
N LEU A 49 -6.15 -15.13 -6.73
CA LEU A 49 -5.68 -16.51 -6.88
C LEU A 49 -6.84 -17.45 -7.26
N PRO A 50 -6.57 -18.51 -8.04
CA PRO A 50 -7.61 -19.37 -8.62
C PRO A 50 -8.40 -20.18 -7.59
N PHE A 51 -7.98 -20.20 -6.32
CA PHE A 51 -8.69 -20.88 -5.24
C PHE A 51 -9.77 -20.02 -4.56
N TYR A 52 -9.82 -18.72 -4.84
CA TYR A 52 -10.86 -17.87 -4.28
C TYR A 52 -12.20 -18.11 -4.99
N GLU A 53 -13.29 -17.94 -4.23
CA GLU A 53 -14.63 -18.24 -4.73
C GLU A 53 -15.07 -17.27 -5.83
N GLY A 54 -15.58 -17.86 -6.91
CA GLY A 54 -16.50 -17.27 -7.88
C GLY A 54 -15.95 -16.13 -8.75
N PRO A 55 -16.47 -15.98 -9.98
CA PRO A 55 -16.20 -14.80 -10.80
C PRO A 55 -16.82 -13.53 -10.19
N LEU A 56 -16.38 -12.36 -10.64
CA LEU A 56 -16.93 -11.09 -10.17
C LEU A 56 -18.44 -11.01 -10.46
N THR A 57 -19.25 -10.70 -9.45
CA THR A 57 -20.70 -10.50 -9.63
C THR A 57 -20.97 -9.35 -10.59
N ARG A 58 -21.73 -9.65 -11.66
CA ARG A 58 -22.30 -8.65 -12.56
C ARG A 58 -23.65 -8.18 -12.02
N PRO A 59 -23.98 -6.88 -12.13
CA PRO A 59 -25.27 -6.36 -11.70
C PRO A 59 -26.40 -6.94 -12.56
N PRO A 60 -27.50 -7.46 -11.98
CA PRO A 60 -28.58 -8.07 -12.75
C PRO A 60 -29.21 -7.09 -13.75
N ILE A 61 -29.57 -7.60 -14.93
CA ILE A 61 -30.31 -6.86 -15.96
C ILE A 61 -31.80 -7.10 -15.72
N VAL A 62 -32.54 -6.05 -15.39
CA VAL A 62 -34.00 -6.08 -15.22
C VAL A 62 -34.62 -5.20 -16.29
N ASN A 63 -35.53 -5.74 -17.10
CA ASN A 63 -36.19 -5.01 -18.21
C ASN A 63 -35.20 -4.33 -19.19
N GLY A 64 -34.08 -4.99 -19.48
CA GLY A 64 -33.07 -4.48 -20.42
C GLY A 64 -32.19 -3.35 -19.86
N THR A 65 -32.37 -2.95 -18.60
CA THR A 65 -31.51 -1.98 -17.92
C THR A 65 -30.73 -2.65 -16.79
N VAL A 66 -29.51 -2.18 -16.58
CA VAL A 66 -28.66 -2.64 -15.48
C VAL A 66 -29.16 -1.99 -14.19
N VAL A 67 -29.45 -2.79 -13.17
CA VAL A 67 -29.85 -2.26 -11.86
C VAL A 67 -28.66 -1.52 -11.25
N ALA A 68 -28.75 -0.20 -11.15
CA ALA A 68 -27.65 0.65 -10.67
C ALA A 68 -27.42 0.57 -9.15
N ASP A 69 -28.38 0.05 -8.40
CA ASP A 69 -28.32 -0.04 -6.93
C ASP A 69 -27.40 -1.17 -6.42
N VAL A 70 -27.06 -2.11 -7.32
CA VAL A 70 -26.16 -3.22 -7.02
C VAL A 70 -24.82 -2.93 -7.68
N GLY A 71 -23.83 -2.54 -6.87
CA GLY A 71 -22.46 -2.38 -7.34
C GLY A 71 -21.91 -3.68 -7.93
N GLY A 72 -21.03 -3.59 -8.93
CA GLY A 72 -20.47 -4.77 -9.59
C GLY A 72 -19.58 -4.44 -10.78
N CYS A 73 -19.18 -5.49 -11.51
CA CYS A 73 -18.38 -5.31 -12.72
C CYS A 73 -19.24 -4.89 -13.93
N SER A 74 -18.71 -3.99 -14.77
CA SER A 74 -19.33 -3.60 -16.05
C SER A 74 -19.41 -4.77 -17.04
N TYR A 75 -20.48 -4.78 -17.84
CA TYR A 75 -20.68 -5.72 -18.94
C TYR A 75 -19.71 -5.51 -20.12
N ASP A 76 -19.01 -4.37 -20.18
CA ASP A 76 -18.02 -4.09 -21.24
C ASP A 76 -16.72 -4.91 -21.10
N TYR A 77 -16.53 -5.58 -19.96
CA TYR A 77 -15.29 -6.28 -19.63
C TYR A 77 -15.53 -7.80 -19.51
N ASP A 78 -14.88 -8.56 -20.38
CA ASP A 78 -14.97 -10.03 -20.42
C ASP A 78 -14.21 -10.69 -19.27
N TRP A 79 -13.21 -9.99 -18.70
CA TRP A 79 -12.38 -10.50 -17.63
C TRP A 79 -13.10 -10.74 -16.30
N CYS A 80 -14.32 -10.24 -16.18
CA CYS A 80 -15.12 -10.46 -14.99
C CYS A 80 -15.66 -11.88 -14.86
N ASP A 81 -15.72 -12.64 -15.96
CA ASP A 81 -16.23 -14.01 -15.95
C ASP A 81 -15.17 -15.05 -15.53
N TYR A 82 -13.89 -14.69 -15.56
CA TYR A 82 -12.79 -15.60 -15.20
C TYR A 82 -11.92 -15.09 -14.04
N THR A 83 -12.08 -13.84 -13.61
CA THR A 83 -11.30 -13.29 -12.49
C THR A 83 -12.00 -13.65 -11.18
N PRO A 84 -11.33 -14.34 -10.23
CA PRO A 84 -11.93 -14.67 -8.95
C PRO A 84 -12.01 -13.45 -8.03
N ARG A 85 -13.01 -13.42 -7.15
CA ARG A 85 -13.18 -12.35 -6.16
C ARG A 85 -12.30 -12.58 -4.93
N VAL A 86 -11.55 -11.57 -4.51
CA VAL A 86 -10.87 -11.58 -3.20
C VAL A 86 -11.91 -11.46 -2.07
N PRO A 87 -11.96 -12.39 -1.10
CA PRO A 87 -12.92 -12.31 0.00
C PRO A 87 -12.77 -11.01 0.79
N MET A 88 -13.87 -10.28 0.99
CA MET A 88 -13.86 -9.00 1.72
C MET A 88 -13.23 -9.09 3.12
N PRO A 89 -13.48 -10.14 3.94
CA PRO A 89 -12.82 -10.27 5.24
C PRO A 89 -11.29 -10.40 5.13
N LEU A 90 -10.82 -11.16 4.13
CA LEU A 90 -9.38 -11.34 3.87
C LEU A 90 -8.75 -10.03 3.40
N TYR A 91 -9.43 -9.27 2.53
CA TYR A 91 -8.99 -7.94 2.11
C TYR A 91 -8.86 -6.98 3.30
N LEU A 92 -9.87 -6.89 4.16
CA LEU A 92 -9.85 -5.99 5.33
C LEU A 92 -8.79 -6.40 6.35
N PHE A 93 -8.64 -7.70 6.63
CA PHE A 93 -7.59 -8.22 7.49
C PHE A 93 -6.20 -7.92 6.92
N ASN A 94 -6.00 -8.14 5.62
CA ASN A 94 -4.74 -7.91 4.95
C ASN A 94 -4.34 -6.44 4.98
N PHE A 95 -5.27 -5.55 4.64
CA PHE A 95 -5.00 -4.11 4.60
C PHE A 95 -4.84 -3.50 6.00
N GLY A 96 -5.70 -3.91 6.95
CA GLY A 96 -5.71 -3.38 8.31
C GLY A 96 -4.57 -3.91 9.17
N ILE A 97 -4.35 -5.23 9.17
CA ILE A 97 -3.41 -5.88 10.10
C ILE A 97 -2.08 -6.15 9.40
N LEU A 98 -2.06 -6.90 8.30
CA LEU A 98 -0.80 -7.32 7.68
C LEU A 98 -0.02 -6.13 7.13
N GLN A 99 -0.66 -5.30 6.31
CA GLN A 99 -0.01 -4.12 5.74
C GLN A 99 0.20 -3.02 6.80
N GLY A 100 -0.74 -2.88 7.73
CA GLY A 100 -0.64 -1.95 8.87
C GLY A 100 0.55 -2.25 9.80
N MET A 101 0.87 -3.52 10.06
CA MET A 101 2.02 -3.92 10.87
C MET A 101 3.32 -4.00 10.07
N ALA A 102 3.28 -4.42 8.81
CA ALA A 102 4.50 -4.54 8.01
C ALA A 102 5.12 -3.18 7.67
N TYR A 103 4.31 -2.13 7.51
CA TYR A 103 4.77 -0.77 7.20
C TYR A 103 5.69 -0.14 8.26
N PRO A 104 5.33 -0.11 9.56
CA PRO A 104 6.24 0.39 10.60
C PRO A 104 7.51 -0.45 10.74
N LEU A 105 7.41 -1.78 10.55
CA LEU A 105 8.56 -2.68 10.64
C LEU A 105 9.59 -2.48 9.51
N ILE A 106 9.18 -1.94 8.36
CA ILE A 106 10.11 -1.56 7.29
C ILE A 106 10.58 -0.11 7.45
N SER A 107 9.65 0.81 7.66
CA SER A 107 9.93 2.25 7.61
C SER A 107 10.83 2.73 8.75
N ALA A 108 10.60 2.28 9.99
CA ALA A 108 11.38 2.68 11.16
C ALA A 108 12.87 2.30 11.04
N PRO A 109 13.25 1.02 10.85
CA PRO A 109 14.65 0.64 10.72
C PRO A 109 15.32 1.18 9.45
N SER A 110 14.58 1.41 8.37
CA SER A 110 15.13 2.04 7.15
C SER A 110 15.57 3.48 7.40
N ASN A 111 14.76 4.26 8.13
CA ASN A 111 15.09 5.63 8.50
C ASN A 111 16.25 5.70 9.51
N THR A 112 16.31 4.76 10.46
CA THR A 112 17.43 4.64 11.39
C THR A 112 18.73 4.26 10.68
N LEU A 113 18.71 3.27 9.79
CA LEU A 113 19.87 2.85 9.00
C LEU A 113 20.42 4.02 8.16
N LEU A 114 19.53 4.78 7.53
CA LEU A 114 19.89 5.96 6.76
C LEU A 114 20.59 7.01 7.63
N SER A 115 20.09 7.24 8.85
CA SER A 115 20.67 8.21 9.79
C SER A 115 22.07 7.78 10.25
N GLU A 116 22.28 6.47 10.46
CA GLU A 116 23.59 5.91 10.79
C GLU A 116 24.59 6.04 9.64
N ILE A 117 24.15 5.80 8.40
CA ILE A 117 25.00 5.96 7.20
C ILE A 117 25.41 7.43 6.99
N LEU A 118 24.47 8.36 7.17
CA LEU A 118 24.73 9.79 6.98
C LEU A 118 25.65 10.36 8.06
N GLY A 119 25.58 9.84 9.28
CA GLY A 119 26.36 10.28 10.44
C GLY A 119 26.12 11.76 10.82
N PRO A 120 26.81 12.26 11.87
CA PRO A 120 26.61 13.62 12.39
C PRO A 120 27.03 14.74 11.42
N ARG A 121 27.91 14.44 10.46
CA ARG A 121 28.54 15.46 9.59
C ARG A 121 27.65 15.93 8.43
N LYS A 122 26.64 15.16 8.03
CA LYS A 122 25.84 15.42 6.80
C LYS A 122 24.34 15.35 7.02
N GLN A 123 23.88 15.28 8.27
CA GLN A 123 22.49 15.01 8.63
C GLN A 123 21.51 15.99 7.94
N MET A 124 21.82 17.29 7.92
CA MET A 124 20.95 18.31 7.31
C MET A 124 20.85 18.24 5.78
N SER A 125 21.90 17.78 5.12
CA SER A 125 21.91 17.65 3.66
C SER A 125 21.26 16.32 3.23
N GLY A 126 21.54 15.22 3.94
CA GLY A 126 21.00 13.90 3.63
C GLY A 126 19.48 13.80 3.75
N TYR A 127 18.89 14.31 4.85
CA TYR A 127 17.44 14.25 5.02
C TYR A 127 16.71 15.07 3.94
N LYS A 128 17.29 16.19 3.49
CA LYS A 128 16.71 17.02 2.43
C LYS A 128 16.53 16.22 1.14
N TYR A 129 17.50 15.40 0.74
CA TYR A 129 17.38 14.58 -0.48
C TYR A 129 16.26 13.54 -0.38
N ILE A 130 16.12 12.89 0.78
CA ILE A 130 15.03 11.93 1.01
C ILE A 130 13.66 12.62 0.98
N MET A 131 13.54 13.78 1.61
CA MET A 131 12.28 14.53 1.61
C MET A 131 11.94 15.07 0.22
N VAL A 132 12.93 15.57 -0.53
CA VAL A 132 12.76 16.01 -1.92
C VAL A 132 12.34 14.83 -2.81
N TYR A 133 12.95 13.66 -2.64
CA TYR A 133 12.56 12.45 -3.38
C TYR A 133 11.10 12.06 -3.12
N HIS A 134 10.65 12.05 -1.86
CA HIS A 134 9.25 11.78 -1.52
C HIS A 134 8.32 12.84 -2.12
N LEU A 135 8.69 14.13 -2.08
CA LEU A 135 7.91 15.20 -2.69
C LEU A 135 7.81 15.05 -4.21
N ILE A 136 8.88 14.62 -4.89
CA ILE A 136 8.86 14.36 -6.33
C ILE A 136 7.91 13.20 -6.65
N ILE A 137 7.96 12.10 -5.88
CA ILE A 137 7.03 10.97 -6.07
C ILE A 137 5.59 11.41 -5.87
N ILE A 138 5.30 12.15 -4.80
CA ILE A 138 3.95 12.65 -4.52
C ILE A 138 3.48 13.59 -5.64
N ALA A 139 4.35 14.48 -6.13
CA ALA A 139 4.04 15.37 -7.23
C ALA A 139 3.76 14.59 -8.53
N PHE A 140 4.57 13.57 -8.84
CA PHE A 140 4.33 12.70 -10.00
C PHE A 140 3.02 11.91 -9.86
N ALA A 141 2.74 11.37 -8.68
CA ALA A 141 1.47 10.68 -8.40
C ALA A 141 0.27 11.62 -8.52
N ALA A 142 0.38 12.85 -8.01
CA ALA A 142 -0.67 13.87 -8.11
C ALA A 142 -0.89 14.32 -9.57
N LEU A 143 0.19 14.47 -10.35
CA LEU A 143 0.14 14.78 -11.77
C LEU A 143 -0.49 13.64 -12.58
N MET A 144 -0.10 12.39 -12.31
CA MET A 144 -0.72 11.22 -12.93
C MET A 144 -2.20 11.12 -12.58
N ALA A 145 -2.55 11.30 -11.31
CA ALA A 145 -3.95 11.37 -10.89
C ALA A 145 -4.67 12.50 -11.63
N PHE A 146 -4.07 13.70 -11.75
CA PHE A 146 -4.63 14.85 -12.47
C PHE A 146 -4.88 14.57 -13.95
N ILE A 147 -3.90 14.03 -14.67
CA ILE A 147 -4.04 13.65 -16.09
C ILE A 147 -5.15 12.61 -16.25
N LEU A 148 -5.19 11.63 -15.35
CA LEU A 148 -6.20 10.59 -15.34
C LEU A 148 -7.52 11.03 -14.71
N ARG A 149 -7.67 12.28 -14.20
CA ARG A 149 -8.93 12.73 -13.56
C ARG A 149 -10.11 12.57 -14.51
N LYS A 150 -9.91 12.81 -15.80
CA LYS A 150 -10.95 12.61 -16.83
C LYS A 150 -11.29 11.14 -17.07
N ARG A 151 -10.41 10.21 -16.71
CA ARG A 151 -10.63 8.75 -16.77
C ARG A 151 -11.12 8.16 -15.42
N LEU A 152 -10.86 8.87 -14.32
CA LEU A 152 -11.27 8.55 -12.95
C LEU A 152 -12.62 9.21 -12.57
N VAL A 153 -13.25 9.97 -13.49
CA VAL A 153 -14.64 10.43 -13.30
C VAL A 153 -15.48 9.16 -13.11
N PRO A 154 -16.15 9.00 -11.95
CA PRO A 154 -17.08 7.91 -11.77
C PRO A 154 -18.09 8.00 -12.90
N LEU A 155 -18.23 6.92 -13.67
CA LEU A 155 -19.18 6.85 -14.76
C LEU A 155 -20.55 7.21 -14.16
N GLU A 156 -21.16 8.33 -14.57
CA GLU A 156 -22.54 8.62 -14.19
C GLU A 156 -23.41 7.52 -14.82
N LEU A 157 -23.72 6.49 -14.02
CA LEU A 157 -24.52 5.34 -14.45
C LEU A 157 -25.97 5.74 -14.72
N THR A 158 -26.41 6.88 -14.15
CA THR A 158 -27.77 7.39 -14.32
C THR A 158 -27.77 8.74 -15.03
N PRO A 159 -28.38 8.84 -16.22
CA PRO A 159 -28.50 10.13 -16.90
C PRO A 159 -29.43 11.09 -16.14
N THR A 160 -29.19 12.39 -16.33
CA THR A 160 -30.01 13.48 -15.77
C THR A 160 -31.39 13.51 -16.41
N ILE A 161 -32.44 13.66 -15.60
CA ILE A 161 -33.84 13.65 -16.05
C ILE A 161 -34.05 14.79 -17.07
N GLY A 162 -34.64 14.45 -18.21
CA GLY A 162 -34.96 15.41 -19.28
C GLY A 162 -33.81 15.78 -20.23
N LYS A 163 -32.61 15.19 -20.10
CA LYS A 163 -31.50 15.39 -21.06
C LYS A 163 -31.22 14.14 -21.88
N ALA A 164 -31.22 14.29 -23.20
CA ALA A 164 -30.87 13.23 -24.15
C ALA A 164 -29.38 12.84 -23.97
N THR A 165 -29.12 11.59 -23.60
CA THR A 165 -27.74 11.08 -23.48
C THR A 165 -27.43 10.15 -24.64
N LYS A 166 -26.40 10.49 -25.42
CA LYS A 166 -26.01 9.74 -26.62
C LYS A 166 -25.09 8.58 -26.25
N TYR A 167 -25.56 7.35 -26.43
CA TYR A 167 -24.81 6.10 -26.27
C TYR A 167 -24.36 5.57 -27.64
N LYS A 168 -23.40 4.64 -27.65
CA LYS A 168 -22.91 3.97 -28.88
C LYS A 168 -24.02 3.31 -29.72
N ARG A 169 -25.17 2.99 -29.12
CA ARG A 169 -26.31 2.31 -29.78
C ARG A 169 -27.61 3.15 -29.79
N GLY A 170 -27.55 4.47 -29.60
CA GLY A 170 -28.72 5.35 -29.67
C GLY A 170 -28.76 6.40 -28.57
N THR A 171 -29.86 7.15 -28.46
CA THR A 171 -30.07 8.15 -27.41
C THR A 171 -31.04 7.63 -26.35
N PHE A 172 -30.63 7.62 -25.09
CA PHE A 172 -31.46 7.23 -23.96
C PHE A 172 -32.02 8.49 -23.27
N TYR A 173 -33.31 8.46 -22.95
CA TYR A 173 -34.00 9.50 -22.20
C TYR A 173 -34.48 8.92 -20.88
N ARG A 174 -34.10 9.56 -19.77
CA ARG A 174 -34.70 9.28 -18.46
C ARG A 174 -35.82 10.29 -18.24
N MET A 175 -37.06 9.79 -18.30
CA MET A 175 -38.24 10.55 -17.88
C MET A 175 -38.30 10.60 -16.35
#